data_AF-A0A1G2C7S2-F1
#
_entry.id   AF-A0A1G2C7S2-F1
#
_cell.length_a   1.000
_cell.length_b   1.000
_cell.length_c   1.000
_cell.angle_alpha   90.00
_cell.angle_beta   90.00
_cell.angle_gamma   90.00
#
_symmetry.space_group_name_H-M   'P 1'
#
loop_
_entity.id
_entity.type
_entity.pdbx_description
1 polymer ?
#
loop_
_entity_poly.entity_id
_entity_poly.type
_entity_poly.pdbx_seq_one_letter_code
_entity_poly.pdbx_strand_id
1 'polypeptide(L)'
;MNGDEAILKSFLERVSGFSLFGEEDKSMWRSRAEHLSPEIMVFLARLFEESPEDIVRINENVKTKEEILASLDHARWQELLAKEKAHLESLS
;
A
#
# COMPACT_ATOMS: atom_id res chain seq x y z
N MET A 1 11.44 -23.55 -6.22
CA MET A 1 11.16 -22.23 -6.80
C MET A 1 9.68 -22.05 -7.20
N ASN A 2 8.70 -22.61 -6.47
CA ASN A 2 7.28 -22.52 -6.88
C ASN A 2 6.37 -21.77 -5.88
N GLY A 3 6.89 -21.37 -4.70
CA GLY A 3 6.09 -20.74 -3.64
C GLY A 3 5.84 -19.26 -3.91
N ASP A 4 6.90 -18.51 -4.23
CA ASP A 4 6.84 -17.06 -4.38
C ASP A 4 6.02 -16.64 -5.61
N GLU A 5 6.10 -17.39 -6.71
CA GLU A 5 5.27 -17.16 -7.90
C GLU A 5 3.77 -17.35 -7.60
N ALA A 6 3.42 -18.34 -6.77
CA ALA A 6 2.04 -18.57 -6.36
C ALA A 6 1.53 -17.45 -5.44
N ILE A 7 2.39 -16.95 -4.53
CA ILE A 7 2.10 -15.82 -3.65
C ILE A 7 1.87 -14.56 -4.49
N LEU A 8 2.77 -14.25 -5.42
CA LEU A 8 2.63 -13.12 -6.32
C LEU A 8 1.33 -13.20 -7.12
N LYS A 9 1.05 -14.35 -7.73
CA LYS A 9 -0.18 -14.55 -8.50
C LYS A 9 -1.42 -14.30 -7.65
N SER A 10 -1.49 -14.91 -6.46
CA SER A 10 -2.62 -14.75 -5.54
C SER A 10 -2.80 -13.28 -5.11
N PHE A 11 -1.70 -12.58 -4.80
CA PHE A 11 -1.73 -11.17 -4.46
C PHE A 11 -2.28 -10.31 -5.62
N LEU A 12 -1.81 -10.54 -6.85
CA LEU A 12 -2.26 -9.80 -8.02
C LEU A 12 -3.73 -10.06 -8.38
N GLU A 13 -4.23 -11.27 -8.11
CA GLU A 13 -5.65 -11.60 -8.24
C GLU A 13 -6.50 -10.80 -7.24
N ARG A 14 -6.05 -10.66 -5.99
CA ARG A 14 -6.73 -9.83 -4.98
C ARG A 14 -6.76 -8.36 -5.38
N VAL A 15 -5.62 -7.80 -5.80
CA VAL A 15 -5.53 -6.42 -6.31
C VAL A 15 -6.50 -6.20 -7.48
N SER A 16 -6.52 -7.14 -8.44
CA SER A 16 -7.34 -7.01 -9.65
C SER A 16 -8.84 -7.11 -9.36
N GLY A 17 -9.21 -7.94 -8.38
CA GLY A 17 -10.60 -8.15 -7.95
C GLY A 17 -11.13 -7.12 -6.97
N PHE A 18 -10.28 -6.22 -6.44
CA PHE A 18 -10.71 -5.26 -5.42
C PHE A 18 -11.53 -4.12 -6.03
N SER A 19 -12.80 -4.05 -5.67
CA SER A 19 -13.80 -3.17 -6.33
C SER A 19 -13.61 -1.68 -6.06
N LEU A 20 -12.93 -1.32 -4.97
CA LEU A 20 -12.68 0.08 -4.59
C LEU A 20 -11.49 0.68 -5.34
N PHE A 21 -10.68 -0.14 -6.03
CA PHE A 21 -9.53 0.34 -6.79
C PHE A 21 -9.90 0.64 -8.23
N GLY A 22 -9.49 1.84 -8.68
CA GLY A 22 -9.48 2.18 -10.09
C GLY A 22 -8.32 1.51 -10.83
N GLU A 23 -8.27 1.66 -12.15
CA GLU A 23 -7.19 1.08 -12.97
C GLU A 23 -5.81 1.66 -12.63
N GLU A 24 -5.76 2.94 -12.22
CA GLU A 24 -4.53 3.55 -11.74
C GLU A 24 -4.00 2.84 -10.49
N ASP A 25 -4.87 2.61 -9.49
CA ASP A 25 -4.48 1.90 -8.27
C ASP A 25 -4.00 0.48 -8.58
N LYS A 26 -4.74 -0.25 -9.40
CA LYS A 26 -4.35 -1.62 -9.80
C LYS A 26 -3.04 -1.67 -10.56
N SER A 27 -2.78 -0.70 -11.44
CA SER A 27 -1.51 -0.58 -12.17
C SER A 27 -0.36 -0.32 -11.21
N MET A 28 -0.59 0.62 -10.29
CA MET A 28 0.35 1.02 -9.26
C MET A 28 0.74 -0.15 -8.34
N TRP A 29 -0.24 -0.91 -7.84
CA TRP A 29 0.00 -2.10 -7.01
C TRP A 29 0.68 -3.25 -7.77
N ARG A 30 0.35 -3.45 -9.05
CA ARG A 30 1.06 -4.42 -9.91
C ARG A 30 2.54 -4.11 -10.02
N SER A 31 2.88 -2.85 -10.29
CA SER A 31 4.27 -2.40 -10.37
C SER A 31 5.02 -2.63 -9.05
N ARG A 32 4.39 -2.32 -7.90
CA ARG A 32 5.05 -2.49 -6.60
C ARG A 32 5.21 -3.94 -6.16
N ALA A 33 4.38 -4.85 -6.66
CA ALA A 33 4.46 -6.27 -6.28
C ALA A 33 5.86 -6.86 -6.54
N GLU A 34 6.58 -6.36 -7.55
CA GLU A 34 7.95 -6.77 -7.88
C GLU A 34 8.99 -6.42 -6.81
N HIS A 35 8.66 -5.50 -5.90
CA HIS A 35 9.55 -5.01 -4.85
C HIS A 35 9.12 -5.44 -3.45
N LEU A 36 7.98 -6.11 -3.32
CA LEU A 36 7.50 -6.61 -2.03
C LEU A 36 8.11 -7.98 -1.74
N SER A 37 8.42 -8.23 -0.47
CA SER A 37 8.75 -9.60 -0.04
C SER A 37 7.50 -10.49 -0.04
N PRO A 38 7.64 -11.81 -0.19
CA PRO A 38 6.51 -12.74 -0.11
C PRO A 38 5.69 -12.59 1.17
N GLU A 39 6.33 -12.34 2.32
CA GLU A 39 5.65 -12.16 3.60
C GLU A 39 4.74 -10.92 3.60
N ILE A 40 5.22 -9.81 3.02
CA ILE A 40 4.44 -8.58 2.88
C ILE A 40 3.27 -8.79 1.92
N MET A 41 3.49 -9.50 0.80
CA MET A 41 2.40 -9.84 -0.12
C MET A 41 1.32 -10.69 0.55
N VAL A 42 1.70 -11.69 1.34
CA VAL A 42 0.74 -12.50 2.12
C VAL A 42 -0.02 -11.65 3.14
N PHE A 43 0.67 -10.78 3.87
CA PHE A 43 0.04 -9.88 4.84
C PHE A 43 -0.97 -8.96 4.16
N LEU A 44 -0.59 -8.28 3.07
CA LEU A 44 -1.48 -7.39 2.34
C LEU A 44 -2.66 -8.14 1.72
N ALA A 45 -2.43 -9.33 1.16
CA ALA A 45 -3.49 -10.15 0.60
C ALA A 45 -4.58 -10.47 1.63
N ARG A 46 -4.22 -10.70 2.90
CA ARG A 46 -5.20 -10.87 3.99
C ARG A 46 -5.99 -9.60 4.27
N LEU A 47 -5.33 -8.44 4.27
CA LEU A 47 -6.02 -7.16 4.51
C LEU A 47 -7.09 -6.85 3.45
N PHE A 48 -6.90 -7.26 2.19
CA PHE A 48 -7.95 -7.13 1.17
C PHE A 48 -9.26 -7.83 1.55
N GLU A 49 -9.21 -8.87 2.39
CA GLU A 49 -10.38 -9.64 2.84
C GLU A 49 -10.84 -9.22 4.24
N GLU A 50 -9.89 -9.02 5.16
CA GLU A 50 -10.15 -8.84 6.59
C GLU A 50 -10.36 -7.37 6.98
N SER A 51 -9.76 -6.42 6.25
CA SER A 51 -9.85 -4.98 6.53
C SER A 51 -9.64 -4.16 5.24
N PRO A 52 -10.65 -4.15 4.35
CA PRO A 52 -10.57 -3.40 3.08
C PRO A 52 -10.38 -1.89 3.28
N GLU A 53 -10.87 -1.33 4.38
CA GLU A 53 -10.64 0.06 4.78
C GLU A 53 -9.16 0.38 5.03
N ASP A 54 -8.41 -0.57 5.61
CA ASP A 54 -6.97 -0.42 5.81
C ASP A 54 -6.22 -0.44 4.48
N ILE A 55 -6.63 -1.27 3.52
CA ILE A 55 -6.08 -1.26 2.17
C ILE A 55 -6.31 0.09 1.47
N VAL A 56 -7.50 0.66 1.59
CA VAL A 56 -7.80 1.99 1.03
C VAL A 56 -6.92 3.05 1.68
N ARG A 57 -6.79 3.03 3.01
CA ARG A 57 -5.92 3.96 3.74
C ARG A 57 -4.44 3.82 3.35
N ILE A 58 -3.96 2.60 3.17
CA ILE A 58 -2.59 2.34 2.69
C ILE A 58 -2.41 2.92 1.28
N ASN A 59 -3.37 2.72 0.40
CA ASN A 59 -3.35 3.25 -0.96
C ASN A 59 -3.24 4.78 -0.98
N GLU A 60 -4.07 5.47 -0.19
CA GLU A 60 -4.05 6.93 -0.06
C GLU A 60 -2.75 7.46 0.54
N ASN A 61 -2.22 6.78 1.57
CA ASN A 61 -0.93 7.11 2.17
C ASN A 61 0.21 7.00 1.17
N VAL A 62 0.20 5.94 0.36
CA VAL A 62 1.21 5.73 -0.69
C VAL A 62 1.12 6.84 -1.73
N LYS A 63 -0.08 7.13 -2.27
CA LYS A 63 -0.30 8.21 -3.23
C LYS A 63 0.17 9.56 -2.69
N THR A 64 -0.20 9.89 -1.45
CA THR A 64 0.21 11.14 -0.79
C THR A 64 1.73 11.26 -0.69
N LYS A 65 2.41 10.18 -0.28
CA LYS A 65 3.88 10.17 -0.17
C LYS A 65 4.53 10.35 -1.55
N GLU A 66 4.00 9.73 -2.59
CA GLU A 66 4.52 9.88 -3.95
C GLU A 66 4.31 11.27 -4.53
N GLU A 67 3.14 11.88 -4.30
CA GLU A 67 2.89 13.27 -4.68
C GLU A 67 3.89 14.24 -4.03
N ILE A 68 4.16 14.05 -2.72
CA ILE A 68 5.12 14.88 -2.00
C ILE A 68 6.54 14.67 -2.53
N LEU A 69 6.94 13.42 -2.77
CA LEU A 69 8.25 13.10 -3.34
C LEU A 69 8.43 13.67 -4.75
N ALA A 70 7.40 13.59 -5.61
CA ALA A 70 7.45 14.11 -6.97
C ALA A 70 7.52 15.65 -7.01
N SER A 71 6.90 16.32 -6.05
CA SER A 71 6.90 17.79 -5.92
C SER A 71 8.10 18.36 -5.18
N LEU A 72 8.91 17.51 -4.53
CA LEU A 72 10.02 17.90 -3.65
C LEU A 72 9.58 18.86 -2.53
N ASP A 73 8.31 18.79 -2.11
CA ASP A 73 7.75 19.65 -1.06
C ASP A 73 8.18 19.16 0.33
N HIS A 74 9.35 19.64 0.76
CA HIS A 74 9.90 19.30 2.06
C HIS A 74 9.01 19.73 3.24
N ALA A 75 8.22 20.81 3.10
CA ALA A 75 7.35 21.27 4.18
C ALA A 75 6.19 20.31 4.37
N ARG A 76 5.54 19.88 3.27
CA ARG A 76 4.46 18.89 3.30
C ARG A 76 4.95 17.53 3.80
N TRP A 77 6.19 17.15 3.49
CA TRP A 77 6.82 15.95 4.05
C TRP A 77 6.96 16.02 5.57
N GLN A 78 7.46 17.14 6.10
CA GLN A 78 7.61 17.32 7.55
C GLN A 78 6.25 17.32 8.27
N GLU A 79 5.22 17.94 7.67
CA GLU A 79 3.87 17.93 8.23
C GLU A 79 3.30 16.50 8.29
N LEU A 80 3.49 15.70 7.23
CA LEU A 80 3.06 14.30 7.21
C LEU A 80 3.75 13.50 8.33
N LEU A 81 5.06 13.63 8.47
CA LEU A 81 5.83 12.94 9.51
C LEU A 81 5.38 13.35 10.93
N ALA A 82 5.09 14.65 11.13
CA ALA A 82 4.60 15.13 12.43
C ALA A 82 3.23 14.54 12.78
N LYS A 83 2.33 14.43 11.79
CA LYS A 83 1.01 13.79 11.96
C LYS A 83 1.13 12.29 12.26
N GLU A 84 1.96 11.56 11.51
CA GLU A 84 2.19 10.14 11.74
C GLU A 84 2.80 9.90 13.12
N LYS A 85 3.79 10.71 13.52
CA LYS A 85 4.39 10.63 14.85
C LYS A 85 3.37 10.87 15.96
N ALA A 86 2.60 11.94 15.89
CA ALA A 86 1.59 12.26 16.90
C ALA A 86 0.52 11.17 17.01
N HIS A 87 0.14 10.56 15.89
CA HIS A 87 -0.77 9.41 15.90
C HIS A 87 -0.15 8.21 16.62
N LEU A 88 1.09 7.84 16.32
CA LEU A 88 1.77 6.73 16.99
C LEU A 88 1.92 6.98 18.50
N GLU A 89 2.26 8.21 18.91
CA GLU A 89 2.35 8.62 20.31
C GLU A 89 0.99 8.58 21.03
N SER A 90 -0.13 8.68 20.31
CA SER A 90 -1.48 8.53 20.90
C SER A 90 -1.89 7.08 21.14
N LEU A 91 -1.18 6.12 20.54
CA LEU A 91 -1.45 4.68 20.67
C LEU A 91 -0.64 4.01 21.78
N SER A 92 0.35 4.70 22.34
CA SER A 92 1.21 4.28 23.46
C SER A 92 0.66 4.72 24.80
#